data_AF-A0A2J0Z397-F1
#
_entry.id   AF-A0A2J0Z397-F1
#
_cell.length_a   1.000
_cell.length_b   1.000
_cell.length_c   1.000
_cell.angle_alpha   90.00
_cell.angle_beta   90.00
_cell.angle_gamma   90.00
#
_symmetry.space_group_name_H-M   'P 1'
#
loop_
_entity.id
_entity.type
_entity.pdbx_description
1 polymer ?
#
loop_
_entity_poly.entity_id
_entity_poly.type
_entity_poly.pdbx_seq_one_letter_code
_entity_poly.pdbx_strand_id
1 'polypeptide(L)'
;MKRRIPTRLAAAGIVLICVGKSPQFASAADDRRLIWSPSKTGANSYKFRFGVRRTGRWNTSAGAEVSMDATRSGKINPPGAPVRLWGTASRGSGRGAVTRSSQVSVDYNALRGAGNFGAGTARSWIVTPTLDAEVHRSIAIQCNAYESRCSEPKLTQSAKLVSPASRTSLTVQSQVSRDGVSGVSRIGVEQNFGNLRLGAAVADPLLAPRSVVDVRYSLKW
;
A
#
# COMPACT_ATOMS: atom_id res chain seq x y z
N MET A 1 -42.70 19.24 -10.10
CA MET A 1 -42.37 17.82 -10.32
C MET A 1 -40.88 17.58 -10.03
N LYS A 2 -40.54 17.01 -8.87
CA LYS A 2 -39.16 16.71 -8.47
C LYS A 2 -38.86 15.23 -8.76
N ARG A 3 -38.05 14.94 -9.78
CA ARG A 3 -37.55 13.58 -10.06
C ARG A 3 -36.47 13.23 -9.05
N ARG A 4 -36.76 12.28 -8.15
CA ARG A 4 -35.75 11.62 -7.31
C ARG A 4 -35.16 10.44 -8.10
N ILE A 5 -33.86 10.48 -8.34
CA ILE A 5 -33.09 9.36 -8.91
C ILE A 5 -32.70 8.45 -7.74
N PRO A 6 -33.08 7.16 -7.72
CA PRO A 6 -32.64 6.26 -6.66
C PRO A 6 -31.23 5.74 -6.97
N THR A 7 -30.25 6.17 -6.17
CA THR A 7 -28.89 5.61 -6.17
C THR A 7 -28.93 4.25 -5.48
N ARG A 8 -28.95 3.17 -6.26
CA ARG A 8 -28.78 1.80 -5.74
C ARG A 8 -27.29 1.56 -5.47
N LEU A 9 -26.89 1.59 -4.21
CA LEU A 9 -25.60 1.08 -3.75
C LEU A 9 -25.62 -0.45 -3.85
N ALA A 10 -24.91 -0.99 -4.85
CA ALA A 10 -24.67 -2.42 -4.98
C ALA A 10 -23.65 -2.84 -3.90
N ALA A 11 -24.15 -3.51 -2.84
CA ALA A 11 -23.31 -4.20 -1.88
C ALA A 11 -22.77 -5.48 -2.53
N ALA A 12 -21.50 -5.46 -2.95
CA ALA A 12 -20.80 -6.65 -3.40
C ALA A 12 -20.23 -7.38 -2.18
N GLY A 13 -21.00 -8.34 -1.65
CA GLY A 13 -20.50 -9.32 -0.68
C GLY A 13 -19.62 -10.35 -1.38
N ILE A 14 -18.34 -10.44 -1.01
CA ILE A 14 -17.47 -11.52 -1.46
C ILE A 14 -17.47 -12.60 -0.38
N VAL A 15 -18.22 -13.66 -0.65
CA VAL A 15 -18.17 -14.92 0.09
C VAL A 15 -16.95 -15.70 -0.40
N LEU A 16 -15.96 -15.93 0.48
CA LEU A 16 -14.85 -16.84 0.20
C LEU A 16 -15.24 -18.24 0.68
N ILE A 17 -15.81 -19.07 -0.21
CA ILE A 17 -16.05 -20.49 0.07
C ILE A 17 -14.76 -21.25 -0.22
N CYS A 18 -14.07 -21.68 0.82
CA CYS A 18 -13.04 -22.71 0.75
C CYS A 18 -13.73 -24.08 0.54
N VAL A 19 -13.95 -24.49 -0.72
CA VAL A 19 -14.22 -25.90 -1.04
C VAL A 19 -12.89 -26.56 -1.44
N GLY A 20 -12.48 -27.55 -0.64
CA GLY A 20 -11.15 -28.14 -0.70
C GLY A 20 -10.90 -29.08 -1.88
N LYS A 21 -9.61 -29.27 -2.15
CA LYS A 21 -8.94 -30.58 -2.07
C LYS A 21 -7.59 -30.34 -1.39
N SER A 22 -7.32 -31.09 -0.32
CA SER A 22 -6.06 -31.06 0.42
C SER A 22 -4.88 -31.40 -0.50
N PRO A 23 -3.84 -30.56 -0.62
CA PRO A 23 -2.65 -30.96 -1.35
C PRO A 23 -1.85 -31.95 -0.51
N GLN A 24 -1.58 -33.11 -1.10
CA GLN A 24 -0.56 -34.06 -0.63
C GLN A 24 0.76 -33.29 -0.46
N PHE A 25 1.39 -33.44 0.71
CA PHE A 25 2.70 -32.87 1.00
C PHE A 25 3.76 -33.59 0.15
N ALA A 26 3.94 -33.13 -1.09
CA ALA A 26 5.15 -33.41 -1.84
C ALA A 26 6.24 -32.48 -1.31
N SER A 27 7.22 -33.08 -0.63
CA SER A 27 8.52 -32.46 -0.36
C SER A 27 9.15 -32.09 -1.70
N ALA A 28 9.06 -30.81 -2.08
CA ALA A 28 9.75 -30.25 -3.22
C ALA A 28 10.39 -28.94 -2.77
N ALA A 29 11.54 -29.07 -2.11
CA ALA A 29 12.39 -27.98 -1.63
C ALA A 29 13.17 -27.29 -2.76
N ASP A 30 12.62 -27.22 -3.98
CA ASP A 30 13.40 -26.76 -5.14
C ASP A 30 12.65 -25.85 -6.12
N ASP A 31 11.71 -25.04 -5.62
CA ASP A 31 11.13 -24.00 -6.46
C ASP A 31 10.72 -22.78 -5.61
N ARG A 32 11.19 -21.58 -5.99
CA ARG A 32 11.06 -20.26 -5.32
C ARG A 32 9.62 -19.76 -5.05
N ARG A 33 8.65 -20.67 -5.06
CA ARG A 33 7.23 -20.50 -4.81
C ARG A 33 6.88 -20.53 -3.33
N LEU A 34 7.69 -21.17 -2.47
CA LEU A 34 7.48 -21.08 -1.03
C LEU A 34 8.16 -19.82 -0.47
N ILE A 35 7.46 -19.13 0.42
CA ILE A 35 8.00 -18.07 1.27
C ILE A 35 8.24 -18.69 2.64
N TRP A 36 9.48 -18.68 3.09
CA TRP A 36 9.89 -19.14 4.41
C TRP A 36 10.93 -18.14 4.94
N SER A 37 10.54 -17.32 5.92
CA SER A 37 11.36 -16.20 6.39
C SER A 37 11.21 -16.03 7.92
N PRO A 38 12.00 -16.79 8.71
CA PRO A 38 12.18 -16.50 10.13
C PRO A 38 13.01 -15.22 10.31
N SER A 39 12.68 -14.44 11.33
CA SER A 39 13.42 -13.22 11.69
C SER A 39 13.39 -12.97 13.19
N LYS A 40 14.51 -12.52 13.76
CA LYS A 40 14.57 -12.04 15.15
C LYS A 40 14.24 -10.55 15.17
N THR A 41 13.19 -10.17 15.89
CA THR A 41 12.66 -8.79 15.93
C THR A 41 13.06 -8.03 17.20
N GLY A 42 13.59 -8.74 18.20
CA GLY A 42 14.06 -8.18 19.46
C GLY A 42 14.87 -9.21 20.24
N ALA A 43 15.35 -8.86 21.44
CA ALA A 43 16.18 -9.75 22.26
C ALA A 43 15.52 -11.13 22.47
N ASN A 44 14.21 -11.12 22.75
CA ASN A 44 13.36 -12.28 23.02
C ASN A 44 12.11 -12.30 22.12
N SER A 45 12.20 -11.70 20.93
CA SER A 45 11.08 -11.54 20.01
C SER A 45 11.43 -12.15 18.67
N TYR A 46 10.54 -13.00 18.16
CA TYR A 46 10.70 -13.70 16.90
C TYR A 46 9.47 -13.50 16.04
N LYS A 47 9.70 -13.42 14.73
CA LYS A 47 8.65 -13.32 13.74
C LYS A 47 8.91 -14.32 12.65
N PHE A 48 7.90 -15.11 12.38
CA PHE A 48 7.93 -16.18 11.42
C PHE A 48 6.92 -15.94 10.31
N ARG A 49 7.41 -15.67 9.10
CA ARG A 49 6.57 -15.42 7.93
C ARG A 49 6.65 -16.60 6.97
N PHE A 50 5.50 -17.14 6.60
CA PHE A 50 5.41 -18.21 5.64
C PHE A 50 4.29 -17.96 4.63
N GLY A 51 4.38 -18.59 3.47
CA GLY A 51 3.37 -18.44 2.44
C GLY A 51 3.80 -18.99 1.10
N VAL A 52 3.04 -18.62 0.08
CA VAL A 52 3.31 -18.99 -1.30
C VAL A 52 3.43 -17.75 -2.17
N ARG A 53 4.19 -17.86 -3.24
CA ARG A 53 4.39 -16.88 -4.30
C ARG A 53 4.20 -17.55 -5.64
N ARG A 54 3.50 -16.87 -6.53
CA ARG A 54 3.37 -17.24 -7.93
C ARG A 54 3.73 -16.04 -8.78
N THR A 55 4.75 -16.18 -9.60
CA THR A 55 5.13 -15.23 -10.65
C THR A 55 4.41 -15.57 -11.96
N GLY A 56 3.99 -14.56 -12.71
CA GLY A 56 3.25 -14.73 -13.95
C GLY A 56 2.73 -13.39 -14.47
N ARG A 57 1.62 -13.39 -15.23
CA ARG A 57 0.95 -12.13 -15.65
C ARG A 57 0.60 -11.23 -14.47
N TRP A 58 0.23 -11.86 -13.36
CA TRP A 58 0.18 -11.24 -12.04
C TRP A 58 1.18 -11.97 -11.14
N ASN A 59 2.01 -11.20 -10.47
CA ASN A 59 2.83 -11.66 -9.37
C ASN A 59 1.96 -11.65 -8.11
N THR A 60 1.68 -12.82 -7.58
CA THR A 60 0.81 -12.99 -6.41
C THR A 60 1.60 -13.62 -5.28
N SER A 61 1.29 -13.25 -4.05
CA SER A 61 1.82 -13.89 -2.86
C SER A 61 0.80 -13.81 -1.74
N ALA A 62 0.72 -14.84 -0.92
CA ALA A 62 -0.16 -14.86 0.23
C ALA A 62 0.37 -15.82 1.28
N GLY A 63 0.01 -15.59 2.53
CA GLY A 63 0.43 -16.45 3.61
C GLY A 63 0.02 -15.92 4.97
N ALA A 64 0.74 -16.39 5.98
CA ALA A 64 0.55 -15.96 7.35
C ALA A 64 1.89 -15.55 7.96
N GLU A 65 1.78 -14.77 9.02
CA GLU A 65 2.88 -14.31 9.83
C GLU A 65 2.49 -14.53 11.28
N VAL A 66 3.39 -15.15 12.02
CA VAL A 66 3.24 -15.40 13.45
C VAL A 66 4.37 -14.65 14.12
N SER A 67 4.04 -13.75 15.05
CA SER A 67 5.05 -13.13 15.91
C SER A 67 4.95 -13.72 17.30
N MET A 68 6.05 -13.86 18.01
CA MET A 68 6.10 -14.34 19.39
C MET A 68 7.04 -13.47 20.18
N ASP A 69 6.61 -13.07 21.36
CA ASP A 69 7.41 -12.30 22.31
C ASP A 69 7.54 -13.09 23.61
N ALA A 70 8.75 -13.17 24.14
CA ALA A 70 9.03 -13.81 25.42
C ALA A 70 9.62 -12.80 26.42
N THR A 71 9.24 -12.95 27.68
CA THR A 71 9.82 -12.24 28.82
C THR A 71 11.28 -12.67 29.04
N ARG A 72 12.02 -11.94 29.89
CA ARG A 72 13.41 -12.33 30.24
C ARG A 72 13.51 -13.70 30.92
N SER A 73 12.44 -14.13 31.58
CA SER A 73 12.35 -15.47 32.21
C SER A 73 11.95 -16.57 31.24
N GLY A 74 11.82 -16.28 29.94
CA GLY A 74 11.45 -17.26 28.90
C GLY A 74 9.94 -17.52 28.79
N LYS A 75 9.10 -16.90 29.62
CA LYS A 75 7.64 -17.01 29.48
C LYS A 75 7.18 -16.26 28.24
N ILE A 76 6.45 -16.93 27.35
CA ILE A 76 5.75 -16.28 26.23
C ILE A 76 4.78 -15.26 26.80
N ASN A 77 4.80 -14.02 26.31
CA ASN A 77 3.92 -12.95 26.75
C ASN A 77 2.57 -13.05 26.02
N PRO A 78 1.46 -13.45 26.68
CA PRO A 78 0.15 -13.55 26.03
C PRO A 78 -0.41 -12.16 25.69
N PRO A 79 -1.27 -12.04 24.66
CA PRO A 79 -1.89 -13.11 23.85
C PRO A 79 -0.92 -13.62 22.77
N GLY A 80 -0.41 -14.83 22.99
CA GLY A 80 1.02 -15.14 22.86
C GLY A 80 1.58 -15.39 21.47
N ALA A 81 0.80 -15.21 20.42
CA ALA A 81 1.35 -15.10 19.09
C ALA A 81 0.35 -14.45 18.12
N PRO A 82 0.43 -13.15 17.80
CA PRO A 82 -0.46 -12.57 16.81
C PRO A 82 -0.26 -13.26 15.47
N VAL A 83 -1.32 -13.90 14.98
CA VAL A 83 -1.40 -14.41 13.63
C VAL A 83 -1.93 -13.32 12.72
N ARG A 84 -1.16 -13.03 11.67
CA ARG A 84 -1.51 -12.06 10.65
C ARG A 84 -1.57 -12.76 9.30
N LEU A 85 -2.73 -12.74 8.66
CA LEU A 85 -2.89 -13.19 7.28
C LEU A 85 -2.57 -12.02 6.35
N TRP A 86 -1.93 -12.30 5.24
CA TRP A 86 -1.53 -11.28 4.28
C TRP A 86 -1.60 -11.82 2.86
N GLY A 87 -1.85 -10.93 1.91
CA GLY A 87 -1.91 -11.26 0.49
C GLY A 87 -1.57 -10.03 -0.36
N THR A 88 -0.87 -10.25 -1.45
CA THR A 88 -0.60 -9.23 -2.46
C THR A 88 -0.75 -9.80 -3.85
N ALA A 89 -1.23 -8.99 -4.77
CA ALA A 89 -1.23 -9.27 -6.19
C ALA A 89 -0.76 -8.02 -6.91
N SER A 90 0.26 -8.11 -7.74
CA SER A 90 0.76 -6.99 -8.52
C SER A 90 0.99 -7.39 -9.97
N ARG A 91 0.86 -6.42 -10.87
CA ARG A 91 1.30 -6.55 -12.24
C ARG A 91 1.95 -5.25 -12.68
N GLY A 92 2.96 -5.37 -13.51
CA GLY A 92 3.57 -4.28 -14.23
C GLY A 92 3.51 -4.57 -15.72
N SER A 93 3.36 -3.53 -16.52
CA SER A 93 3.54 -3.57 -17.96
C SER A 93 4.17 -2.26 -18.39
N GLY A 94 5.20 -2.30 -19.22
CA GLY A 94 5.80 -1.10 -19.77
C GLY A 94 6.56 -1.43 -21.04
N ARG A 95 6.51 -0.52 -22.00
CA ARG A 95 7.30 -0.57 -23.23
C ARG A 95 7.65 0.86 -23.61
N GLY A 96 8.93 1.12 -23.88
CA GLY A 96 9.43 2.43 -24.26
C GLY A 96 9.06 3.52 -23.24
N ALA A 97 8.43 4.59 -23.74
CA ALA A 97 8.11 5.80 -23.00
C ALA A 97 6.93 5.69 -22.02
N VAL A 98 6.29 4.52 -21.84
CA VAL A 98 5.12 4.37 -20.95
C VAL A 98 5.25 3.14 -20.07
N THR A 99 5.00 3.32 -18.78
CA THR A 99 4.87 2.23 -17.81
C THR A 99 3.55 2.30 -17.07
N ARG A 100 3.03 1.15 -16.66
CA ARG A 100 1.82 1.01 -15.87
C ARG A 100 1.97 -0.12 -14.87
N SER A 101 1.51 0.09 -13.66
CA SER A 101 1.43 -0.93 -12.63
C SER A 101 0.04 -0.97 -12.00
N SER A 102 -0.30 -2.12 -11.44
CA SER A 102 -1.50 -2.32 -10.63
C SER A 102 -1.14 -3.22 -9.46
N GLN A 103 -1.69 -2.94 -8.29
CA GLN A 103 -1.44 -3.70 -7.08
C GLN A 103 -2.72 -3.80 -6.25
N VAL A 104 -2.90 -4.95 -5.63
CA VAL A 104 -3.91 -5.22 -4.60
C VAL A 104 -3.19 -5.82 -3.41
N SER A 105 -3.60 -5.44 -2.21
CA SER A 105 -3.07 -5.96 -0.96
C SER A 105 -4.21 -6.21 0.03
N VAL A 106 -4.11 -7.30 0.76
CA VAL A 106 -5.01 -7.65 1.85
C VAL A 106 -4.16 -7.99 3.06
N ASP A 107 -4.65 -7.62 4.22
CA ASP A 107 -4.02 -7.86 5.49
C ASP A 107 -5.08 -8.10 6.56
N TYR A 108 -4.87 -9.05 7.46
CA TYR A 108 -5.78 -9.32 8.55
C TYR A 108 -5.02 -9.73 9.80
N ASN A 109 -5.17 -8.96 10.87
CA ASN A 109 -4.63 -9.25 12.18
C ASN A 109 -5.72 -9.95 13.02
N ALA A 110 -5.59 -11.26 13.19
CA ALA A 110 -6.56 -12.06 13.91
C ALA A 110 -6.67 -11.65 15.39
N LEU A 111 -5.58 -11.21 16.01
CA LEU A 111 -5.61 -10.81 17.41
C LEU A 111 -6.52 -9.60 17.66
N ARG A 112 -6.55 -8.65 16.71
CA ARG A 112 -7.32 -7.41 16.84
C ARG A 112 -8.64 -7.43 16.04
N GLY A 113 -8.89 -8.49 15.27
CA GLY A 113 -9.97 -8.53 14.28
C GLY A 113 -9.81 -7.51 13.15
N ALA A 114 -8.64 -6.87 13.02
CA ALA A 114 -8.42 -5.73 12.14
C ALA A 114 -7.93 -6.19 10.76
N GLY A 115 -8.72 -5.91 9.72
CA GLY A 115 -8.42 -6.14 8.32
C GLY A 115 -8.14 -4.85 7.55
N ASN A 116 -7.19 -4.88 6.62
CA ASN A 116 -6.92 -3.81 5.67
C ASN A 116 -7.01 -4.35 4.26
N PHE A 117 -7.75 -3.65 3.40
CA PHE A 117 -7.80 -3.90 1.97
C PHE A 117 -7.30 -2.67 1.23
N GLY A 118 -6.45 -2.87 0.24
CA GLY A 118 -5.90 -1.81 -0.59
C GLY A 118 -5.81 -2.22 -2.05
N ALA A 119 -6.09 -1.28 -2.94
CA ALA A 119 -5.84 -1.44 -4.37
C ALA A 119 -5.28 -0.13 -4.93
N GLY A 120 -4.40 -0.23 -5.92
CA GLY A 120 -3.81 0.94 -6.55
C GLY A 120 -3.27 0.69 -7.93
N THR A 121 -3.08 1.77 -8.66
CA THR A 121 -2.46 1.78 -9.99
C THR A 121 -1.49 2.94 -10.08
N ALA A 122 -0.36 2.72 -10.73
CA ALA A 122 0.53 3.79 -11.16
C ALA A 122 0.66 3.77 -12.68
N ARG A 123 0.87 4.94 -13.27
CA ARG A 123 1.21 5.10 -14.68
C ARG A 123 2.26 6.18 -14.78
N SER A 124 3.37 5.90 -15.46
CA SER A 124 4.35 6.92 -15.83
C SER A 124 4.52 6.98 -17.33
N TRP A 125 4.83 8.16 -17.86
CA TRP A 125 5.16 8.34 -19.27
C TRP A 125 6.05 9.56 -19.51
N ILE A 126 6.79 9.53 -20.61
CA ILE A 126 7.56 10.68 -21.10
C ILE A 126 6.57 11.63 -21.80
N VAL A 127 6.47 12.86 -21.32
CA VAL A 127 5.63 13.93 -21.92
C VAL A 127 6.39 14.62 -23.02
N THR A 128 7.65 15.00 -22.74
CA THR A 128 8.61 15.59 -23.68
C THR A 128 10.00 15.01 -23.39
N PRO A 129 11.02 15.21 -24.24
CA PRO A 129 12.37 14.69 -23.98
C PRO A 129 13.01 15.13 -22.66
N THR A 130 12.46 16.16 -22.00
CA THR A 130 12.95 16.73 -20.74
C THR A 130 11.94 16.68 -19.61
N LEU A 131 10.78 16.05 -19.82
CA LEU A 131 9.67 16.03 -18.87
C LEU A 131 8.96 14.67 -18.85
N ASP A 132 8.90 14.10 -17.66
CA ASP A 132 8.17 12.87 -17.36
C ASP A 132 6.95 13.18 -16.49
N ALA A 133 5.88 12.42 -16.67
CA ALA A 133 4.70 12.47 -15.84
C ALA A 133 4.46 11.12 -15.17
N GLU A 134 3.96 11.16 -13.94
CA GLU A 134 3.50 10.00 -13.18
C GLU A 134 2.15 10.30 -12.55
N VAL A 135 1.23 9.34 -12.59
CA VAL A 135 -0.04 9.40 -11.89
C VAL A 135 -0.21 8.13 -11.07
N HIS A 136 -0.53 8.31 -9.80
CA HIS A 136 -0.87 7.24 -8.89
C HIS A 136 -2.30 7.40 -8.39
N ARG A 137 -3.02 6.29 -8.29
CA ARG A 137 -4.39 6.23 -7.74
C ARG A 137 -4.46 5.03 -6.82
N SER A 138 -5.01 5.20 -5.64
CA SER A 138 -5.18 4.11 -4.68
C SER A 138 -6.45 4.29 -3.86
N ILE A 139 -7.03 3.16 -3.46
CA ILE A 139 -8.14 3.08 -2.53
C ILE A 139 -7.73 2.15 -1.39
N ALA A 140 -8.06 2.54 -0.16
CA ALA A 140 -7.83 1.74 1.03
C ALA A 140 -9.08 1.72 1.91
N ILE A 141 -9.38 0.57 2.50
CA ILE A 141 -10.48 0.35 3.44
C ILE A 141 -9.93 -0.43 4.63
N GLN A 142 -10.33 -0.06 5.84
CA GLN A 142 -9.99 -0.78 7.05
C GLN A 142 -11.28 -1.30 7.69
N CYS A 143 -11.28 -2.52 8.18
CA CYS A 143 -12.43 -3.10 8.85
C CYS A 143 -12.00 -3.77 10.15
N ASN A 144 -12.84 -3.71 11.17
CA ASN A 144 -12.71 -4.53 12.35
C ASN A 144 -13.86 -5.54 12.39
N ALA A 145 -13.53 -6.82 12.25
CA ALA A 145 -14.48 -7.92 12.23
C ALA A 145 -15.17 -8.12 13.61
N TYR A 146 -14.47 -7.84 14.70
CA TYR A 146 -14.99 -7.98 16.06
C TYR A 146 -15.95 -6.85 16.43
N GLU A 147 -15.72 -5.66 15.87
CA GLU A 147 -16.62 -4.51 16.02
C GLU A 147 -17.70 -4.46 14.92
N SER A 148 -17.65 -5.36 13.94
CA SER A 148 -18.53 -5.35 12.75
C SER A 148 -18.57 -3.99 12.04
N ARG A 149 -17.45 -3.27 12.03
CA ARG A 149 -17.36 -1.89 11.53
C ARG A 149 -16.25 -1.74 10.51
N CYS A 150 -16.52 -1.03 9.43
CA CYS A 150 -15.49 -0.59 8.48
C CYS A 150 -15.33 0.93 8.54
N SER A 151 -14.08 1.38 8.38
CA SER A 151 -13.77 2.77 8.11
C SER A 151 -14.26 3.17 6.73
N GLU A 152 -14.31 4.47 6.51
CA GLU A 152 -14.65 5.01 5.21
C GLU A 152 -13.55 4.69 4.19
N PRO A 153 -13.93 4.38 2.93
CA PRO A 153 -12.94 4.21 1.88
C PRO A 153 -12.13 5.49 1.67
N LYS A 154 -10.81 5.38 1.81
CA LYS A 154 -9.88 6.46 1.51
C LYS A 154 -9.41 6.32 0.08
N LEU A 155 -9.87 7.21 -0.80
CA LEU A 155 -9.36 7.34 -2.16
C LEU A 155 -8.23 8.37 -2.16
N THR A 156 -7.09 8.03 -2.73
CA THR A 156 -5.96 8.94 -2.91
C THR A 156 -5.57 8.98 -4.37
N GLN A 157 -5.35 10.17 -4.91
CA GLN A 157 -4.81 10.38 -6.24
C GLN A 157 -3.63 11.34 -6.14
N SER A 158 -2.52 10.99 -6.78
CA SER A 158 -1.41 11.91 -6.96
C SER A 158 -0.97 11.98 -8.41
N ALA A 159 -0.48 13.14 -8.80
CA ALA A 159 0.18 13.38 -10.06
C ALA A 159 1.53 14.03 -9.78
N LYS A 160 2.57 13.59 -10.49
CA LYS A 160 3.91 14.13 -10.40
C LYS A 160 4.43 14.44 -11.80
N LEU A 161 4.98 15.62 -11.97
CA LEU A 161 5.78 15.99 -13.13
C LEU A 161 7.23 16.06 -12.69
N VAL A 162 8.13 15.48 -13.48
CA VAL A 162 9.56 15.43 -13.19
C VAL A 162 10.30 15.94 -14.40
N SER A 163 11.20 16.90 -14.20
CA SER A 163 12.14 17.32 -15.22
C SER A 163 13.54 16.81 -14.85
N PRO A 164 14.04 15.75 -15.51
CA PRO A 164 15.37 15.21 -15.23
C PRO A 164 16.48 16.23 -15.48
N ALA A 165 16.32 17.07 -16.51
CA ALA A 165 17.30 18.09 -16.89
C ALA A 165 17.51 19.15 -15.79
N SER A 166 16.41 19.63 -15.20
CA SER A 166 16.44 20.63 -14.12
C SER A 166 16.44 20.02 -12.71
N ARG A 167 16.37 18.69 -12.61
CA ARG A 167 16.22 17.92 -11.36
C ARG A 167 15.09 18.41 -10.46
N THR A 168 14.04 18.94 -11.09
CA THR A 168 12.87 19.51 -10.42
C THR A 168 11.70 18.54 -10.54
N SER A 169 10.86 18.47 -9.52
CA SER A 169 9.59 17.78 -9.58
C SER A 169 8.46 18.57 -8.95
N LEU A 170 7.30 18.55 -9.59
CA LEU A 170 6.05 19.12 -9.11
C LEU A 170 5.12 17.97 -8.77
N THR A 171 4.54 17.97 -7.57
CA THR A 171 3.61 16.94 -7.11
C THR A 171 2.31 17.57 -6.68
N VAL A 172 1.20 17.00 -7.11
CA VAL A 172 -0.15 17.34 -6.67
C VAL A 172 -0.77 16.08 -6.10
N GLN A 173 -1.42 16.20 -4.95
CA GLN A 173 -2.14 15.12 -4.28
C GLN A 173 -3.55 15.58 -3.96
N SER A 174 -4.49 14.67 -4.09
CA SER A 174 -5.87 14.80 -3.64
C SER A 174 -6.27 13.53 -2.89
N GLN A 175 -7.13 13.70 -1.90
CA GLN A 175 -7.72 12.63 -1.12
C GLN A 175 -9.23 12.82 -1.16
N VAL A 176 -10.03 11.76 -1.19
CA VAL A 176 -11.49 11.86 -1.07
C VAL A 176 -11.94 10.95 0.07
N SER A 177 -12.81 11.47 0.94
CA SER A 177 -13.53 10.75 1.99
C SER A 177 -15.04 10.99 1.85
N ARG A 178 -15.87 10.34 2.71
CA ARG A 178 -17.33 10.31 2.52
C ARG A 178 -17.99 11.67 2.73
N ASP A 179 -17.38 12.55 3.53
CA ASP A 179 -17.85 13.91 3.80
C ASP A 179 -17.64 14.89 2.64
N GLY A 180 -17.01 14.44 1.54
CA GLY A 180 -16.90 15.18 0.30
C GLY A 180 -15.55 14.99 -0.39
N VAL A 181 -15.44 15.58 -1.58
CA VAL A 181 -14.14 15.79 -2.23
C VAL A 181 -13.38 16.84 -1.41
N SER A 182 -12.58 16.42 -0.44
CA SER A 182 -11.47 17.27 -0.02
C SER A 182 -10.64 17.47 -1.27
N GLY A 183 -10.58 18.69 -1.80
CA GLY A 183 -10.00 18.95 -3.12
C GLY A 183 -8.50 18.60 -3.22
N VAL A 184 -7.71 19.51 -3.75
CA VAL A 184 -6.26 19.33 -3.72
C VAL A 184 -5.82 19.33 -2.25
N SER A 185 -5.26 18.22 -1.77
CA SER A 185 -4.82 18.04 -0.38
C SER A 185 -3.37 18.47 -0.20
N ARG A 186 -2.55 18.42 -1.26
CA ARG A 186 -1.18 18.91 -1.24
C ARG A 186 -0.70 19.31 -2.62
N ILE A 187 -0.02 20.44 -2.71
CA ILE A 187 0.78 20.83 -3.88
C ILE A 187 2.21 21.01 -3.39
N GLY A 188 3.20 20.46 -4.07
CA GLY A 188 4.60 20.64 -3.68
C GLY A 188 5.55 20.64 -4.85
N VAL A 189 6.62 21.40 -4.71
CA VAL A 189 7.76 21.43 -5.60
C VAL A 189 8.98 20.92 -4.85
N GLU A 190 9.82 20.16 -5.54
CA GLU A 190 11.09 19.68 -5.03
C GLU A 190 12.17 19.88 -6.08
N GLN A 191 13.34 20.34 -5.67
CA GLN A 191 14.50 20.51 -6.53
C GLN A 191 15.74 19.91 -5.88
N ASN A 192 16.48 19.12 -6.66
CA ASN A 192 17.69 18.45 -6.19
C ASN A 192 18.95 19.12 -6.77
N PHE A 193 19.84 19.56 -5.90
CA PHE A 193 21.12 20.22 -6.20
C PHE A 193 22.28 19.39 -5.64
N GLY A 194 22.83 18.48 -6.45
CA GLY A 194 23.87 17.55 -5.99
C GLY A 194 23.38 16.70 -4.81
N ASN A 195 23.95 16.94 -3.63
CA ASN A 195 23.61 16.25 -2.38
C ASN A 195 22.53 16.97 -1.53
N LEU A 196 22.07 18.14 -1.98
CA LEU A 196 21.02 18.93 -1.34
C LEU A 196 19.68 18.71 -2.05
N ARG A 197 18.62 18.56 -1.27
CA ARG A 197 17.24 18.47 -1.73
C ARG A 197 16.41 19.52 -1.01
N LEU A 198 15.81 20.42 -1.78
CA LEU A 198 14.93 21.46 -1.30
C LEU A 198 13.51 21.14 -1.71
N GLY A 199 12.58 21.21 -0.77
CA GLY A 199 11.16 20.96 -0.98
C GLY A 199 10.32 22.07 -0.37
N ALA A 200 9.31 22.51 -1.10
CA ALA A 200 8.27 23.40 -0.59
C ALA A 200 6.92 22.82 -0.96
N ALA A 201 5.95 22.86 -0.06
CA ALA A 201 4.61 22.36 -0.31
C ALA A 201 3.56 23.15 0.48
N VAL A 202 2.35 23.18 -0.05
CA VAL A 202 1.16 23.66 0.64
C VAL A 202 0.23 22.48 0.86
N ALA A 203 -0.06 22.19 2.13
CA ALA A 203 -1.07 21.22 2.54
C ALA A 203 -2.44 21.92 2.68
N ASP A 204 -3.51 21.19 2.35
CA ASP A 204 -4.91 21.64 2.41
C ASP A 204 -5.17 23.05 1.81
N PRO A 205 -4.63 23.37 0.61
CA PRO A 205 -4.65 24.71 0.04
C PRO A 205 -6.05 25.35 -0.09
N LEU A 206 -7.09 24.53 -0.19
CA LEU A 206 -8.46 24.99 -0.42
C LEU A 206 -9.30 25.13 0.86
N LEU A 207 -8.83 24.58 1.99
CA LEU A 207 -9.59 24.55 3.24
C LEU A 207 -8.82 25.24 4.38
N ALA A 208 -7.58 24.81 4.61
CA ALA A 208 -6.75 25.28 5.72
C ALA A 208 -5.28 25.27 5.26
N PRO A 209 -4.87 26.23 4.41
CA PRO A 209 -3.56 26.20 3.76
C PRO A 209 -2.44 26.23 4.80
N ARG A 210 -1.52 25.26 4.69
CA ARG A 210 -0.33 25.16 5.55
C ARG A 210 0.91 24.98 4.71
N SER A 211 1.84 25.92 4.85
CA SER A 211 3.14 25.86 4.20
C SER A 211 4.05 24.87 4.91
N VAL A 212 4.72 24.03 4.12
CA VAL A 212 5.69 23.04 4.58
C VAL A 212 6.96 23.20 3.76
N VAL A 213 8.08 23.43 4.43
CA VAL A 213 9.40 23.52 3.80
C VAL A 213 10.25 22.36 4.32
N ASP A 214 10.89 21.62 3.43
CA ASP A 214 11.76 20.47 3.72
C ASP A 214 13.13 20.73 3.10
N VAL A 215 14.18 20.58 3.89
CA VAL A 215 15.57 20.67 3.44
C VAL A 215 16.27 19.40 3.87
N ARG A 216 16.82 18.65 2.92
CA ARG A 216 17.56 17.42 3.19
C ARG A 216 18.92 17.47 2.54
N TYR A 217 19.92 17.08 3.31
CA TYR A 217 21.30 17.00 2.84
C TYR A 217 21.86 15.62 3.18
N SER A 218 22.60 15.03 2.23
CA SER A 218 23.21 13.71 2.40
C SER A 218 24.73 13.79 2.28
N LEU A 219 25.43 13.35 3.32
CA LEU A 219 26.88 13.18 3.32
C LEU A 219 27.20 11.70 3.15
N LYS A 220 28.06 11.40 2.18
CA LYS A 220 28.70 10.10 2.08
C LYS A 220 30.13 10.25 2.60
N TRP A 221 30.44 9.51 3.65
CA TRP A 221 31.78 9.27 4.17
C TRP A 221 32.24 7.90 3.69
#